data_AF-A0A948JRN7-F1
#
_entry.id   AF-A0A948JRN7-F1
#
_cell.length_a   1.000
_cell.length_b   1.000
_cell.length_c   1.000
_cell.angle_alpha   90.00
_cell.angle_beta   90.00
_cell.angle_gamma   90.00
#
_symmetry.space_group_name_H-M   'P 1'
#
loop_
_entity.id
_entity.type
_entity.pdbx_description
1 polymer ?
#
loop_
_entity_poly.entity_id
_entity_poly.type
_entity_poly.pdbx_seq_one_letter_code
_entity_poly.pdbx_strand_id
1 'polypeptide(L)'
;QLGLNSSYNVLSDTCECSIGYIIRNDQCVQADDACEDKIGRHSKFNSLTDKCECDSGYVLSQKSYGSELECRSCTDKHGIHAEYDYLSKECECESDYTMDDDGQCIEKQNNVYFDLIELDDDNNEAIIRSDYDRSYYHVSYGLGCLSIWRYENRQIVINLGTDYSLDTWDKIVLQDDDQTCNIVSKERVDSGFSLEEEEEETGGYYVPTSVNVFEVDIALSPYRQAIENLKNKGVVGGYPDGTYKPKNLINRAEFIKIVMGAAGFPASGSSCYSDVKDEWFAGYACAAKSSEIATGYPDGTFKPTNNINVVEALKIVLKTFVISVRGLDEDEEWFKPYVETAQSHSLYLPTFDSADKKITREEMAELVNRILDLQSKLSP
;
A
#
# COMPACT_ATOMS: atom_id res chain seq x y z
N GLN A 1 14.29 -50.03 41.06
CA GLN A 1 13.24 -49.11 41.51
C GLN A 1 12.80 -48.19 40.38
N LEU A 2 13.71 -47.44 39.75
CA LEU A 2 13.37 -46.43 38.72
C LEU A 2 13.05 -46.95 37.29
N GLY A 3 13.20 -48.26 37.02
CA GLY A 3 12.88 -48.84 35.71
C GLY A 3 13.99 -48.65 34.64
N LEU A 4 13.60 -48.65 33.37
CA LEU A 4 14.49 -48.42 32.22
C LEU A 4 15.00 -46.96 32.21
N ASN A 5 16.13 -46.71 31.54
CA ASN A 5 16.78 -45.38 31.48
C ASN A 5 17.19 -44.82 32.85
N SER A 6 17.63 -45.70 33.76
CA SER A 6 18.23 -45.33 35.04
C SER A 6 19.62 -45.95 35.21
N SER A 7 20.47 -45.28 35.97
CA SER A 7 21.81 -45.75 36.34
C SER A 7 22.09 -45.47 37.81
N TYR A 8 22.90 -46.31 38.44
CA TYR A 8 23.30 -46.11 39.83
C TYR A 8 24.58 -45.27 39.90
N ASN A 9 24.54 -44.16 40.63
CA ASN A 9 25.66 -43.27 40.83
C ASN A 9 26.38 -43.62 42.14
N VAL A 10 27.58 -44.19 42.01
CA VAL A 10 28.38 -44.70 43.12
C VAL A 10 28.90 -43.58 44.04
N LEU A 11 28.96 -42.33 43.55
CA LEU A 11 29.44 -41.19 44.33
C LEU A 11 28.35 -40.58 45.21
N SER A 12 27.10 -40.53 44.71
CA SER A 12 25.94 -40.03 45.46
C SER A 12 25.20 -41.13 46.24
N ASP A 13 25.50 -42.40 45.99
CA ASP A 13 24.77 -43.58 46.52
C ASP A 13 23.27 -43.55 46.18
N THR A 14 22.93 -43.01 45.00
CA THR A 14 21.55 -42.87 44.53
C THR A 14 21.35 -43.43 43.12
N CYS A 15 20.14 -43.90 42.82
CA CYS A 15 19.73 -44.18 41.43
C CYS A 15 19.31 -42.87 40.75
N GLU A 16 19.87 -42.60 39.57
CA GLU A 16 19.63 -41.40 38.78
C GLU A 16 19.08 -41.80 37.40
N CYS A 17 18.30 -40.93 36.77
CA CYS A 17 17.85 -41.15 35.39
C CYS A 17 18.93 -40.77 34.38
N SER A 18 18.92 -41.43 33.21
CA SER A 18 19.75 -41.06 32.07
C SER A 18 19.47 -39.63 31.60
N ILE A 19 20.42 -39.00 30.93
CA ILE A 19 20.27 -37.66 30.33
C ILE A 19 18.99 -37.63 29.46
N GLY A 20 18.14 -36.61 29.67
CA GLY A 20 16.85 -36.47 28.99
C GLY A 20 15.67 -37.13 29.70
N TYR A 21 15.88 -37.75 30.87
CA TYR A 21 14.84 -38.37 31.69
C TYR A 21 14.82 -37.78 33.11
N ILE A 22 13.62 -37.70 33.70
CA ILE A 22 13.39 -37.24 35.07
C ILE A 22 12.64 -38.29 35.89
N ILE A 23 12.82 -38.26 37.22
CA ILE A 23 12.11 -39.16 38.14
C ILE A 23 10.69 -38.62 38.38
N ARG A 24 9.66 -39.38 38.00
CA ARG A 24 8.25 -39.10 38.30
C ARG A 24 7.58 -40.39 38.76
N ASN A 25 6.96 -40.38 39.94
CA ASN A 25 6.33 -41.56 40.55
C ASN A 25 7.25 -42.79 40.61
N ASP A 26 8.50 -42.59 41.07
CA ASP A 26 9.54 -43.62 41.16
C ASP A 26 9.89 -44.30 39.82
N GLN A 27 9.69 -43.63 38.68
CA GLN A 27 10.08 -44.09 37.35
C GLN A 27 10.78 -42.99 36.55
N CYS A 28 11.73 -43.38 35.70
CA CYS A 28 12.34 -42.46 34.74
C CYS A 28 11.42 -42.25 33.53
N VAL A 29 10.90 -41.04 33.37
CA VAL A 29 10.07 -40.61 32.24
C VAL A 29 10.83 -39.60 31.39
N GLN A 30 10.55 -39.55 30.08
CA GLN A 30 11.18 -38.59 29.19
C GLN A 30 10.79 -37.17 29.63
N ALA A 31 11.79 -36.30 29.76
CA ALA A 31 11.61 -35.02 30.43
C ALA A 31 10.68 -34.08 29.64
N ASP A 32 10.77 -34.10 28.30
CA ASP A 32 9.90 -33.32 27.42
C ASP A 32 8.44 -33.82 27.49
N ASP A 33 8.20 -35.13 27.44
CA ASP A 33 6.86 -35.72 27.61
C ASP A 33 6.24 -35.32 28.97
N ALA A 34 7.05 -35.31 30.02
CA ALA A 34 6.60 -34.86 31.33
C ALA A 34 6.26 -33.36 31.38
N CYS A 35 6.89 -32.55 30.53
CA CYS A 35 6.53 -31.14 30.34
C CYS A 35 5.25 -30.99 29.52
N GLU A 36 5.07 -31.77 28.46
CA GLU A 36 3.83 -31.77 27.69
C GLU A 36 2.62 -32.17 28.53
N ASP A 37 2.78 -33.16 29.41
CA ASP A 37 1.74 -33.53 30.39
C ASP A 37 1.40 -32.40 31.37
N LYS A 38 2.39 -31.57 31.72
CA LYS A 38 2.28 -30.57 32.79
C LYS A 38 1.77 -29.23 32.30
N ILE A 39 2.26 -28.76 31.16
CA ILE A 39 1.95 -27.44 30.58
C ILE A 39 1.51 -27.52 29.11
N GLY A 40 1.20 -28.71 28.61
CA GLY A 40 0.67 -28.89 27.25
C GLY A 40 1.73 -28.88 26.15
N ARG A 41 1.25 -28.98 24.91
CA ARG A 41 2.09 -29.01 23.71
C ARG A 41 2.93 -27.74 23.57
N HIS A 42 4.01 -27.83 22.78
CA HIS A 42 4.99 -26.75 22.60
C HIS A 42 5.77 -26.42 23.87
N SER A 43 5.97 -27.42 24.72
CA SER A 43 6.84 -27.33 25.88
C SER A 43 7.99 -28.31 25.81
N LYS A 44 9.11 -27.91 26.39
CA LYS A 44 10.36 -28.67 26.46
C LYS A 44 10.97 -28.54 27.85
N PHE A 45 11.77 -29.54 28.21
CA PHE A 45 12.50 -29.54 29.45
C PHE A 45 13.86 -28.87 29.28
N ASN A 46 14.11 -27.82 30.07
CA ASN A 46 15.42 -27.20 30.17
C ASN A 46 16.21 -27.85 31.30
N SER A 47 17.19 -28.68 30.93
CA SER A 47 18.05 -29.42 31.86
C SER A 47 19.02 -28.55 32.65
N LEU A 48 19.28 -27.32 32.22
CA LEU A 48 20.13 -26.37 32.97
C LEU A 48 19.37 -25.71 34.12
N THR A 49 18.07 -25.50 33.94
CA THR A 49 17.22 -24.83 34.94
C THR A 49 16.31 -25.79 35.70
N ASP A 50 16.24 -27.06 35.28
CA ASP A 50 15.35 -28.10 35.80
C ASP A 50 13.87 -27.67 35.75
N LYS A 51 13.46 -27.08 34.63
CA LYS A 51 12.11 -26.50 34.43
C LYS A 51 11.57 -26.79 33.04
N CYS A 52 10.25 -26.86 32.95
CA CYS A 52 9.55 -26.84 31.67
C CYS A 52 9.46 -25.41 31.14
N GLU A 53 9.84 -25.24 29.89
CA GLU A 53 9.80 -23.97 29.15
C GLU A 53 9.02 -24.18 27.85
N CYS A 54 8.57 -23.10 27.23
CA CYS A 54 7.92 -23.18 25.92
C CYS A 54 8.95 -23.22 24.78
N ASP A 55 8.54 -23.77 23.65
CA ASP A 55 9.31 -23.72 22.41
C ASP A 55 9.44 -22.28 21.88
N SER A 56 10.42 -22.05 21.01
CA SER A 56 10.58 -20.75 20.34
C SER A 56 9.31 -20.41 19.56
N GLY A 57 8.82 -19.18 19.71
CA GLY A 57 7.52 -18.76 19.18
C GLY A 57 6.35 -18.91 20.17
N TYR A 58 6.57 -19.52 21.33
CA TYR A 58 5.56 -19.74 22.36
C TYR A 58 6.00 -19.18 23.70
N VAL A 59 5.03 -18.71 24.48
CA VAL A 59 5.25 -18.19 25.84
C VAL A 59 4.26 -18.82 26.81
N LEU A 60 4.65 -18.88 28.07
CA LEU A 60 3.82 -19.42 29.14
C LEU A 60 2.63 -18.50 29.39
N SER A 61 1.43 -19.09 29.50
CA SER A 61 0.15 -18.41 29.73
C SER A 61 -0.70 -19.24 30.69
N GLN A 62 -1.66 -18.63 31.37
CA GLN A 62 -2.73 -19.38 32.03
C GLN A 62 -3.77 -19.81 30.99
N LYS A 63 -4.35 -21.01 31.18
CA LYS A 63 -5.46 -21.51 30.36
C LYS A 63 -6.71 -20.65 30.58
N SER A 64 -7.54 -20.53 29.55
CA SER A 64 -8.81 -19.77 29.60
C SER A 64 -9.81 -20.29 30.64
N TYR A 65 -9.66 -21.54 31.09
CA TYR A 65 -10.46 -22.13 32.17
C TYR A 65 -9.55 -22.88 33.15
N GLY A 66 -9.46 -22.38 34.39
CA GLY A 66 -8.68 -22.98 35.48
C GLY A 66 -7.38 -22.23 35.79
N SER A 67 -6.58 -22.78 36.71
CA SER A 67 -5.29 -22.22 37.14
C SER A 67 -4.07 -22.91 36.51
N GLU A 68 -4.31 -23.76 35.51
CA GLU A 68 -3.27 -24.49 34.79
C GLU A 68 -2.55 -23.58 33.80
N LEU A 69 -1.27 -23.87 33.57
CA LEU A 69 -0.44 -23.16 32.61
C LEU A 69 -0.44 -23.88 31.26
N GLU A 70 -0.24 -23.14 30.19
CA GLU A 70 -0.05 -23.65 28.84
C GLU A 70 0.94 -22.79 28.03
N CYS A 71 1.54 -23.36 27.00
CA CYS A 71 2.33 -22.62 26.02
C CYS A 71 1.42 -22.11 24.89
N ARG A 72 1.31 -20.78 24.75
CA ARG A 72 0.54 -20.13 23.67
C ARG A 72 1.47 -19.39 22.74
N SER A 73 1.12 -19.35 21.46
CA SER A 73 1.82 -18.50 20.50
C SER A 73 1.63 -17.02 20.86
N CYS A 74 2.55 -16.16 20.44
CA CYS A 74 2.41 -14.72 20.67
C CYS A 74 1.12 -14.18 20.06
N THR A 75 0.80 -14.62 18.84
CA THR A 75 -0.43 -14.22 18.15
C THR A 75 -1.71 -14.67 18.86
N ASP A 76 -1.70 -15.87 19.46
CA ASP A 76 -2.85 -16.33 20.24
C ASP A 76 -3.01 -15.56 21.55
N LYS A 77 -1.89 -15.18 22.18
CA LYS A 77 -1.89 -14.56 23.51
C LYS A 77 -2.19 -13.06 23.45
N HIS A 78 -1.57 -12.36 22.50
CA HIS A 78 -1.55 -10.90 22.42
C HIS A 78 -2.20 -10.36 21.14
N GLY A 79 -2.76 -11.22 20.28
CA GLY A 79 -3.42 -10.82 19.04
C GLY A 79 -2.51 -10.87 17.82
N ILE A 80 -3.08 -10.69 16.63
CA ILE A 80 -2.40 -10.97 15.34
C ILE A 80 -1.13 -10.14 15.08
N HIS A 81 -0.97 -9.01 15.77
CA HIS A 81 0.18 -8.09 15.65
C HIS A 81 1.23 -8.32 16.74
N ALA A 82 1.29 -9.53 17.28
CA ALA A 82 2.28 -9.93 18.26
C ALA A 82 3.28 -10.91 17.65
N GLU A 83 4.57 -10.61 17.80
CA GLU A 83 5.68 -11.42 17.33
C GLU A 83 6.55 -11.92 18.49
N TYR A 84 7.34 -12.97 18.22
CA TYR A 84 8.26 -13.55 19.21
C TYR A 84 9.66 -12.99 18.98
N ASP A 85 10.20 -12.30 19.98
CA ASP A 85 11.59 -11.83 19.93
C ASP A 85 12.56 -12.92 20.40
N TYR A 86 13.53 -13.26 19.55
CA TYR A 86 14.47 -14.34 19.82
C TYR A 86 15.58 -13.99 20.81
N LEU A 87 15.80 -12.70 21.08
CA LEU A 87 16.83 -12.22 22.00
C LEU A 87 16.28 -12.13 23.43
N SER A 88 15.12 -11.51 23.61
CA SER A 88 14.39 -11.37 24.88
C SER A 88 13.65 -12.65 25.27
N LYS A 89 13.27 -13.48 24.28
CA LYS A 89 12.42 -14.67 24.43
C LYS A 89 11.01 -14.35 24.93
N GLU A 90 10.56 -13.12 24.73
CA GLU A 90 9.23 -12.66 25.09
C GLU A 90 8.40 -12.36 23.83
N CYS A 91 7.10 -12.14 24.02
CA CYS A 91 6.25 -11.65 22.95
C CYS A 91 6.28 -10.12 22.96
N GLU A 92 6.48 -9.54 21.79
CA GLU A 92 6.48 -8.10 21.58
C GLU A 92 5.42 -7.77 20.53
N CYS A 93 4.90 -6.55 20.55
CA CYS A 93 4.01 -6.10 19.49
C CYS A 93 4.85 -5.67 18.28
N GLU A 94 4.31 -5.86 17.07
CA GLU A 94 4.85 -5.26 15.84
C GLU A 94 5.08 -3.75 16.03
N SER A 95 5.96 -3.14 15.22
CA SER A 95 6.44 -1.77 15.41
C SER A 95 5.34 -0.73 15.66
N ASP A 96 4.17 -0.90 15.04
CA ASP A 96 3.08 0.08 15.02
C ASP A 96 2.04 -0.16 16.13
N TYR A 97 2.27 -1.19 16.95
CA TYR A 97 1.36 -1.64 17.99
C TYR A 97 2.00 -1.50 19.38
N THR A 98 1.18 -1.33 20.39
CA THR A 98 1.55 -1.34 21.81
C THR A 98 0.64 -2.27 22.56
N MET A 99 1.13 -2.81 23.67
CA MET A 99 0.32 -3.64 24.55
C MET A 99 -0.60 -2.75 25.38
N ASP A 100 -1.90 -3.04 25.40
CA ASP A 100 -2.87 -2.41 26.29
C ASP A 100 -2.85 -3.03 27.70
N ASP A 101 -3.72 -2.51 28.58
CA ASP A 101 -3.86 -2.98 29.96
C ASP A 101 -4.38 -4.43 30.06
N ASP A 102 -5.06 -4.93 29.01
CA ASP A 102 -5.56 -6.30 28.90
C ASP A 102 -4.52 -7.25 28.26
N GLY A 103 -3.34 -6.73 27.93
CA GLY A 103 -2.26 -7.50 27.33
C GLY A 103 -2.51 -7.81 25.85
N GLN A 104 -3.31 -7.04 25.12
CA GLN A 104 -3.48 -7.18 23.68
C GLN A 104 -2.65 -6.13 22.93
N CYS A 105 -2.07 -6.50 21.80
CA CYS A 105 -1.42 -5.57 20.90
C CYS A 105 -2.48 -4.74 20.17
N ILE A 106 -2.61 -3.49 20.58
CA ILE A 106 -3.48 -2.48 19.98
C ILE A 106 -2.64 -1.44 19.24
N GLU A 107 -3.26 -0.76 18.28
CA GLU A 107 -2.63 0.36 17.57
C GLU A 107 -2.27 1.48 18.58
N LYS A 108 -1.05 2.00 18.52
CA LYS A 108 -0.58 3.11 19.38
C LYS A 108 -1.43 4.37 19.13
N GLN A 109 -1.85 5.08 20.19
CA GLN A 109 -2.62 6.32 20.09
C GLN A 109 -2.00 7.47 20.89
N ASN A 110 -1.39 8.45 20.22
CA ASN A 110 -0.84 9.67 20.83
C ASN A 110 -1.71 10.88 20.48
N ASN A 111 -2.65 11.24 21.35
CA ASN A 111 -3.50 12.41 21.15
C ASN A 111 -2.76 13.70 21.54
N VAL A 112 -2.54 14.58 20.57
CA VAL A 112 -1.86 15.88 20.76
C VAL A 112 -2.77 17.00 20.28
N TYR A 113 -2.72 18.15 20.96
CA TYR A 113 -3.50 19.33 20.60
C TYR A 113 -2.80 20.16 19.51
N PHE A 114 -3.59 20.60 18.55
CA PHE A 114 -3.21 21.54 17.52
C PHE A 114 -4.21 22.69 17.48
N ASP A 115 -3.73 23.91 17.27
CA ASP A 115 -4.61 25.03 16.95
C ASP A 115 -5.00 24.96 15.47
N LEU A 116 -6.30 25.05 15.17
CA LEU A 116 -6.78 25.25 13.81
C LEU A 116 -6.76 26.74 13.48
N ILE A 117 -5.72 27.15 12.73
CA ILE A 117 -5.41 28.55 12.41
C ILE A 117 -6.29 29.05 11.28
N GLU A 118 -6.41 28.27 10.22
CA GLU A 118 -7.19 28.60 9.03
C GLU A 118 -7.80 27.33 8.47
N LEU A 119 -8.99 27.45 7.86
CA LEU A 119 -9.75 26.33 7.35
C LEU A 119 -10.40 26.70 6.02
N ASP A 120 -10.11 25.90 5.00
CA ASP A 120 -10.86 25.86 3.75
C ASP A 120 -11.62 24.53 3.72
N ASP A 121 -12.84 24.55 4.28
CA ASP A 121 -13.69 23.36 4.39
C ASP A 121 -14.19 22.86 3.02
N ASP A 122 -14.32 23.76 2.04
CA ASP A 122 -14.75 23.39 0.69
C ASP A 122 -13.68 22.55 -0.02
N ASN A 123 -12.40 22.80 0.28
CA ASN A 123 -11.26 22.06 -0.28
C ASN A 123 -10.66 21.00 0.67
N ASN A 124 -11.18 20.89 1.90
CA ASN A 124 -10.64 20.10 3.00
C ASN A 124 -9.16 20.42 3.31
N GLU A 125 -8.81 21.69 3.31
CA GLU A 125 -7.49 22.19 3.65
C GLU A 125 -7.53 22.96 4.97
N ALA A 126 -6.45 22.88 5.72
CA ALA A 126 -6.33 23.57 7.00
C ALA A 126 -4.88 23.97 7.27
N ILE A 127 -4.71 25.14 7.89
CA ILE A 127 -3.46 25.49 8.57
C ILE A 127 -3.62 25.13 10.03
N ILE A 128 -2.75 24.24 10.50
CA ILE A 128 -2.73 23.81 11.89
C ILE A 128 -1.39 24.12 12.52
N ARG A 129 -1.39 24.42 13.81
CA ARG A 129 -0.16 24.65 14.56
C ARG A 129 -0.07 23.67 15.73
N SER A 130 1.06 22.97 15.83
CA SER A 130 1.32 22.05 16.94
C SER A 130 1.57 22.82 18.23
N ASP A 131 0.89 22.44 19.32
CA ASP A 131 1.19 22.97 20.66
C ASP A 131 2.53 22.49 21.21
N TYR A 132 3.04 21.38 20.69
CA TYR A 132 4.25 20.74 21.18
C TYR A 132 5.52 21.49 20.74
N ASP A 133 5.68 21.70 19.44
CA ASP A 133 6.88 22.30 18.85
C ASP A 133 6.66 23.67 18.21
N ARG A 134 5.40 24.16 18.19
CA ARG A 134 4.97 25.43 17.57
C ARG A 134 5.17 25.49 16.05
N SER A 135 5.38 24.34 15.40
CA SER A 135 5.45 24.27 13.93
C SER A 135 4.07 24.43 13.31
N TYR A 136 4.04 25.10 12.15
CA TYR A 136 2.85 25.26 11.33
C TYR A 136 2.86 24.24 10.21
N TYR A 137 1.69 23.67 9.94
CA TYR A 137 1.49 22.71 8.87
C TYR A 137 0.29 23.14 8.04
N HIS A 138 0.48 23.13 6.73
CA HIS A 138 -0.61 23.05 5.79
C HIS A 138 -0.96 21.56 5.64
N VAL A 139 -2.20 21.20 5.95
CA VAL A 139 -2.70 19.84 5.83
C VAL A 139 -3.94 19.80 4.97
N SER A 140 -4.05 18.75 4.15
CA SER A 140 -5.36 18.35 3.65
C SER A 140 -5.88 17.18 4.47
N TYR A 141 -7.18 17.13 4.70
CA TYR A 141 -7.82 16.09 5.50
C TYR A 141 -8.92 15.37 4.72
N GLY A 142 -9.17 14.12 5.11
CA GLY A 142 -10.07 13.21 4.42
C GLY A 142 -11.52 13.32 4.87
N LEU A 143 -12.35 12.46 4.30
CA LEU A 143 -13.75 12.33 4.71
C LEU A 143 -13.86 11.85 6.17
N GLY A 144 -14.82 12.43 6.90
CA GLY A 144 -15.19 12.00 8.26
C GLY A 144 -15.25 13.13 9.28
N CYS A 145 -14.50 14.22 9.06
CA CYS A 145 -14.58 15.46 9.83
C CYS A 145 -15.64 16.43 9.24
N LEU A 146 -16.86 15.95 9.06
CA LEU A 146 -18.00 16.69 8.48
C LEU A 146 -18.49 17.88 9.33
N SER A 147 -17.74 18.32 10.32
CA SER A 147 -18.13 19.43 11.19
C SER A 147 -16.92 20.25 11.66
N ILE A 148 -15.79 20.09 10.98
CA ILE A 148 -14.52 20.74 11.33
C ILE A 148 -14.61 22.27 11.28
N TRP A 149 -15.48 22.84 10.45
CA TRP A 149 -15.81 24.27 10.46
C TRP A 149 -16.25 24.82 11.82
N ARG A 150 -16.74 23.98 12.73
CA ARG A 150 -17.10 24.39 14.10
C ARG A 150 -15.88 24.62 15.00
N TYR A 151 -14.71 24.15 14.56
CA TYR A 151 -13.43 24.24 15.26
C TYR A 151 -12.52 25.32 14.70
N GLU A 152 -12.98 26.11 13.72
CA GLU A 152 -12.23 27.24 13.21
C GLU A 152 -11.84 28.19 14.37
N ASN A 153 -10.55 28.54 14.48
CA ASN A 153 -9.97 29.28 15.60
C ASN A 153 -10.06 28.58 16.97
N ARG A 154 -10.20 27.25 17.00
CA ARG A 154 -10.18 26.42 18.22
C ARG A 154 -9.12 25.33 18.11
N GLN A 155 -8.92 24.64 19.24
CA GLN A 155 -8.05 23.47 19.26
C GLN A 155 -8.78 22.25 18.69
N ILE A 156 -8.06 21.52 17.86
CA ILE A 156 -8.41 20.18 17.40
C ILE A 156 -7.42 19.18 18.03
N VAL A 157 -7.85 17.94 18.18
CA VAL A 157 -6.95 16.85 18.59
C VAL A 157 -6.51 16.10 17.36
N ILE A 158 -5.22 15.79 17.28
CA ILE A 158 -4.68 14.90 16.28
C ILE A 158 -4.06 13.71 16.99
N ASN A 159 -4.46 12.52 16.60
CA ASN A 159 -3.82 11.28 17.00
C ASN A 159 -2.58 11.06 16.12
N LEU A 160 -1.41 11.34 16.68
CA LEU A 160 -0.08 11.24 16.03
C LEU A 160 0.52 9.83 16.06
N GLY A 161 -0.27 8.82 16.48
CA GLY A 161 0.20 7.43 16.50
C GLY A 161 1.38 7.21 17.45
N THR A 162 2.60 7.01 16.90
CA THR A 162 3.78 6.52 17.64
C THR A 162 4.84 7.56 17.95
N ASP A 163 4.80 8.71 17.27
CA ASP A 163 5.73 9.81 17.51
C ASP A 163 4.98 11.14 17.70
N TYR A 164 5.69 12.18 18.12
CA TYR A 164 5.10 13.52 18.27
C TYR A 164 5.17 14.32 16.97
N SER A 165 5.43 13.64 15.85
CA SER A 165 5.51 14.24 14.53
C SER A 165 4.18 14.02 13.80
N LEU A 166 3.80 15.01 13.01
CA LEU A 166 2.59 14.93 12.21
C LEU A 166 2.89 14.15 10.93
N ASP A 167 2.09 13.14 10.59
CA ASP A 167 2.20 12.27 9.42
C ASP A 167 0.86 12.09 8.69
N THR A 168 0.92 11.62 7.45
CA THR A 168 -0.28 11.40 6.60
C THR A 168 -1.09 10.16 7.00
N TRP A 169 -0.74 9.48 8.08
CA TRP A 169 -1.53 8.38 8.65
C TRP A 169 -2.20 8.77 9.97
N ASP A 170 -1.93 9.98 10.45
CA ASP A 170 -2.53 10.56 11.63
C ASP A 170 -3.98 10.95 11.38
N LYS A 171 -4.73 11.05 12.47
CA LYS A 171 -6.17 11.31 12.42
C LYS A 171 -6.51 12.55 13.20
N ILE A 172 -7.20 13.49 12.56
CA ILE A 172 -7.89 14.58 13.25
C ILE A 172 -9.09 13.96 13.97
N VAL A 173 -9.29 14.37 15.21
CA VAL A 173 -10.36 13.94 16.13
C VAL A 173 -11.13 15.16 16.58
N LEU A 174 -12.39 15.27 16.15
CA LEU A 174 -13.31 16.33 16.54
C LEU A 174 -14.07 15.91 17.82
N GLN A 175 -13.61 16.43 18.97
CA GLN A 175 -14.01 15.96 20.30
C GLN A 175 -15.50 16.13 20.66
N ASP A 176 -16.16 17.15 20.11
CA ASP A 176 -17.58 17.48 20.36
C ASP A 176 -18.55 16.61 19.54
N ASP A 177 -18.09 15.96 18.47
CA ASP A 177 -18.95 15.37 17.44
C ASP A 177 -18.62 13.89 17.12
N ASP A 178 -17.72 13.25 17.88
CA ASP A 178 -17.22 11.87 17.67
C ASP A 178 -16.79 11.59 16.21
N GLN A 179 -16.28 12.62 15.53
CA GLN A 179 -15.87 12.57 14.14
C GLN A 179 -14.35 12.45 14.03
N THR A 180 -13.90 11.64 13.08
CA THR A 180 -12.47 11.51 12.76
C THR A 180 -12.25 11.55 11.27
N CYS A 181 -11.12 12.10 10.84
CA CYS A 181 -10.67 12.06 9.46
C CYS A 181 -9.15 11.89 9.40
N ASN A 182 -8.68 11.23 8.35
CA ASN A 182 -7.25 11.05 8.12
C ASN A 182 -6.64 12.34 7.59
N ILE A 183 -5.40 12.63 7.96
CA ILE A 183 -4.58 13.62 7.25
C ILE A 183 -4.16 13.02 5.92
N VAL A 184 -4.52 13.64 4.81
CA VAL A 184 -4.26 13.14 3.46
C VAL A 184 -2.91 13.67 2.95
N SER A 185 -2.54 14.89 3.32
CA SER A 185 -1.24 15.47 3.02
C SER A 185 -0.79 16.38 4.15
N LYS A 186 0.52 16.59 4.25
CA LYS A 186 1.13 17.55 5.15
C LYS A 186 2.27 18.28 4.45
N GLU A 187 2.38 19.56 4.72
CA GLU A 187 3.53 20.38 4.37
C GLU A 187 3.84 21.30 5.54
N ARG A 188 5.12 21.42 5.92
CA ARG A 188 5.53 22.37 6.95
C ARG A 188 5.61 23.76 6.31
N VAL A 189 4.92 24.73 6.91
CA VAL A 189 4.84 26.11 6.41
C VAL A 189 5.35 27.12 7.43
N ASP A 190 5.60 28.35 6.99
CA ASP A 190 5.98 29.45 7.87
C ASP A 190 4.74 30.02 8.59
N SER A 191 4.95 30.69 9.73
CA SER A 191 3.87 31.18 10.61
C SER A 191 2.96 32.27 10.02
N GLY A 192 3.28 32.78 8.83
CA GLY A 192 2.51 33.77 8.10
C GLY A 192 1.92 33.24 6.78
N PHE A 193 1.98 31.93 6.56
CA PHE A 193 1.30 31.28 5.44
C PHE A 193 -0.20 31.30 5.68
N SER A 194 -0.96 31.67 4.65
CA SER A 194 -2.42 31.74 4.68
C SER A 194 -2.99 30.98 3.47
N LEU A 195 -4.17 30.39 3.61
CA LEU A 195 -4.92 29.77 2.51
C LEU A 195 -5.54 30.84 1.61
N GLU A 196 -5.83 32.04 2.14
CA GLU A 196 -6.23 33.22 1.36
C GLU A 196 -5.02 34.07 0.91
N GLU A 197 -4.88 34.32 -0.39
CA GLU A 197 -3.84 35.21 -0.95
C GLU A 197 -4.19 36.70 -0.68
N GLU A 198 -3.38 37.44 0.10
CA GLU A 198 -3.51 38.91 0.22
C GLU A 198 -2.97 39.63 -1.04
N GLU A 199 -3.83 40.43 -1.70
CA GLU A 199 -3.47 41.31 -2.81
C GLU A 199 -2.81 42.63 -2.33
N GLU A 200 -1.61 42.99 -2.83
CA GLU A 200 -1.11 44.37 -2.74
C GLU A 200 -1.63 45.23 -3.90
N GLU A 201 -2.24 46.37 -3.54
CA GLU A 201 -2.81 47.38 -4.44
C GLU A 201 -1.80 47.92 -5.48
N THR A 202 -2.08 47.75 -6.79
CA THR A 202 -1.94 48.84 -7.75
C THR A 202 -3.02 48.75 -8.84
N GLY A 203 -3.84 49.81 -8.92
CA GLY A 203 -4.99 49.88 -9.82
C GLY A 203 -4.63 49.82 -11.30
N GLY A 204 -5.20 48.83 -11.99
CA GLY A 204 -5.24 48.75 -13.44
C GLY A 204 -5.79 47.40 -13.89
N TYR A 205 -7.09 47.37 -14.23
CA TYR A 205 -7.84 46.25 -14.86
C TYR A 205 -6.99 45.01 -15.21
N TYR A 206 -6.99 44.01 -14.32
CA TYR A 206 -6.55 42.65 -14.65
C TYR A 206 -7.77 41.79 -14.99
N VAL A 207 -7.76 41.30 -16.23
CA VAL A 207 -8.67 40.28 -16.77
C VAL A 207 -8.25 38.93 -16.15
N PRO A 208 -9.17 38.01 -15.80
CA PRO A 208 -8.87 36.86 -14.96
C PRO A 208 -7.70 36.05 -15.49
N THR A 209 -6.69 35.82 -14.64
CA THR A 209 -5.59 34.89 -14.90
C THR A 209 -6.20 33.51 -15.08
N SER A 210 -5.89 32.86 -16.20
CA SER A 210 -6.50 31.61 -16.65
C SER A 210 -6.44 30.52 -15.57
N VAL A 211 -7.59 30.14 -15.01
CA VAL A 211 -7.73 28.92 -14.21
C VAL A 211 -7.18 27.76 -15.04
N ASN A 212 -6.18 27.06 -14.50
CA ASN A 212 -5.62 25.87 -15.13
C ASN A 212 -6.60 24.70 -14.91
N VAL A 213 -7.65 24.66 -15.74
CA VAL A 213 -8.75 23.68 -15.68
C VAL A 213 -8.23 22.23 -15.63
N PHE A 214 -7.04 21.98 -16.20
CA PHE A 214 -6.40 20.68 -16.16
C PHE A 214 -6.00 20.28 -14.75
N GLU A 215 -5.37 21.19 -13.99
CA GLU A 215 -4.87 20.91 -12.63
C GLU A 215 -6.02 20.67 -11.66
N VAL A 216 -7.09 21.46 -11.78
CA VAL A 216 -8.32 21.28 -10.99
C VAL A 216 -8.95 19.91 -11.28
N ASP A 217 -9.04 19.53 -12.54
CA ASP A 217 -9.71 18.29 -12.96
C ASP A 217 -8.94 17.01 -12.54
N ILE A 218 -7.63 17.09 -12.31
CA ILE A 218 -6.84 15.95 -11.84
C ILE A 218 -6.59 15.95 -10.33
N ALA A 219 -6.99 17.01 -9.62
CA ALA A 219 -6.64 17.24 -8.21
C ALA A 219 -7.00 16.04 -7.31
N LEU A 220 -8.17 15.44 -7.52
CA LEU A 220 -8.68 14.31 -6.74
C LEU A 220 -8.28 12.93 -7.30
N SER A 221 -7.48 12.88 -8.36
CA SER A 221 -7.03 11.59 -8.92
C SER A 221 -5.94 10.99 -8.05
N PRO A 222 -6.05 9.72 -7.62
CA PRO A 222 -4.95 9.04 -6.91
C PRO A 222 -3.70 8.87 -7.78
N TYR A 223 -3.82 9.06 -9.10
CA TYR A 223 -2.72 9.01 -10.06
C TYR A 223 -2.32 10.39 -10.59
N ARG A 224 -2.65 11.48 -9.85
CA ARG A 224 -2.32 12.87 -10.21
C ARG A 224 -0.86 13.04 -10.61
N GLN A 225 0.08 12.53 -9.80
CA GLN A 225 1.51 12.64 -10.06
C GLN A 225 1.92 12.02 -11.41
N ALA A 226 1.38 10.85 -11.75
CA ALA A 226 1.64 10.22 -13.03
C ALA A 226 1.08 11.03 -14.20
N ILE A 227 -0.12 11.59 -14.05
CA ILE A 227 -0.71 12.45 -15.07
C ILE A 227 0.14 13.71 -15.29
N GLU A 228 0.58 14.37 -14.22
CA GLU A 228 1.45 15.55 -14.28
C GLU A 228 2.80 15.22 -14.92
N ASN A 229 3.43 14.11 -14.53
CA ASN A 229 4.69 13.65 -15.11
C ASN A 229 4.57 13.44 -16.62
N LEU A 230 3.50 12.78 -17.06
CA LEU A 230 3.26 12.53 -18.48
C LEU A 230 2.90 13.82 -19.24
N LYS A 231 2.17 14.76 -18.63
CA LYS A 231 1.90 16.08 -19.20
C LYS A 231 3.20 16.86 -19.41
N ASN A 232 4.06 16.89 -18.39
CA ASN A 232 5.35 17.57 -18.43
C ASN A 232 6.30 16.96 -19.47
N LYS A 233 6.21 15.64 -19.69
CA LYS A 233 6.91 14.93 -20.77
C LYS A 233 6.25 15.10 -22.16
N GLY A 234 5.10 15.78 -22.25
CA GLY A 234 4.34 15.97 -23.50
C GLY A 234 3.69 14.69 -24.04
N VAL A 235 3.58 13.64 -23.21
CA VAL A 235 3.03 12.33 -23.59
C VAL A 235 1.51 12.35 -23.59
N VAL A 236 0.92 12.97 -22.58
CA VAL A 236 -0.53 13.16 -22.47
C VAL A 236 -0.88 14.64 -22.50
N GLY A 237 -2.08 14.92 -22.98
CA GLY A 237 -2.69 16.23 -22.92
C GLY A 237 -4.14 16.14 -22.42
N GLY A 238 -4.73 17.31 -22.22
CA GLY A 238 -6.15 17.44 -21.94
C GLY A 238 -7.01 17.45 -23.20
N TYR A 239 -8.30 17.55 -23.00
CA TYR A 239 -9.29 17.85 -24.02
C TYR A 239 -9.24 19.35 -24.38
N PRO A 240 -9.83 19.76 -25.53
CA PRO A 240 -9.88 21.16 -25.93
C PRO A 240 -10.60 22.08 -24.92
N ASP A 241 -11.41 21.52 -24.03
CA ASP A 241 -12.08 22.21 -22.92
C ASP A 241 -11.16 22.47 -21.71
N GLY A 242 -9.89 22.05 -21.77
CA GLY A 242 -8.89 22.24 -20.73
C GLY A 242 -8.83 21.12 -19.69
N THR A 243 -9.79 20.20 -19.65
CA THR A 243 -9.82 19.09 -18.68
C THR A 243 -8.97 17.90 -19.12
N TYR A 244 -8.56 17.02 -18.20
CA TYR A 244 -7.94 15.73 -18.48
C TYR A 244 -8.95 14.55 -18.52
N LYS A 245 -10.04 14.66 -17.77
CA LYS A 245 -11.08 13.67 -17.46
C LYS A 245 -10.51 12.35 -16.95
N PRO A 246 -9.86 12.32 -15.76
CA PRO A 246 -9.13 11.16 -15.27
C PRO A 246 -9.97 9.87 -15.21
N LYS A 247 -11.23 9.98 -14.79
CA LYS A 247 -12.16 8.85 -14.64
C LYS A 247 -12.78 8.35 -15.96
N ASN A 248 -12.59 9.04 -17.08
CA ASN A 248 -13.13 8.58 -18.36
C ASN A 248 -12.42 7.31 -18.81
N LEU A 249 -13.18 6.36 -19.36
CA LEU A 249 -12.62 5.21 -20.06
C LEU A 249 -11.87 5.67 -21.30
N ILE A 250 -10.72 5.04 -21.55
CA ILE A 250 -9.90 5.36 -22.73
C ILE A 250 -10.19 4.38 -23.87
N ASN A 251 -10.36 4.91 -25.08
CA ASN A 251 -10.56 4.08 -26.26
C ASN A 251 -9.22 3.60 -26.86
N ARG A 252 -9.30 2.58 -27.71
CA ARG A 252 -8.13 1.96 -28.34
C ARG A 252 -7.33 2.92 -29.23
N ALA A 253 -7.99 3.87 -29.90
CA ALA A 253 -7.34 4.89 -30.71
C ALA A 253 -6.51 5.88 -29.88
N GLU A 254 -7.06 6.37 -28.77
CA GLU A 254 -6.36 7.23 -27.82
C GLU A 254 -5.18 6.50 -27.18
N PHE A 255 -5.41 5.28 -26.69
CA PHE A 255 -4.38 4.49 -26.03
C PHE A 255 -3.19 4.21 -26.95
N ILE A 256 -3.43 3.77 -28.20
CA ILE A 256 -2.33 3.43 -29.11
C ILE A 256 -1.52 4.66 -29.51
N LYS A 257 -2.17 5.82 -29.72
CA LYS A 257 -1.45 7.07 -30.00
C LYS A 257 -0.51 7.43 -28.85
N ILE A 258 -1.02 7.39 -27.62
CA ILE A 258 -0.25 7.78 -26.43
C ILE A 258 0.94 6.84 -26.23
N VAL A 259 0.73 5.53 -26.23
CA VAL A 259 1.79 4.56 -25.96
C VAL A 259 2.86 4.55 -27.05
N MET A 260 2.46 4.55 -28.32
CA MET A 260 3.41 4.58 -29.44
C MET A 260 4.16 5.92 -29.48
N GLY A 261 3.47 7.04 -29.23
CA GLY A 261 4.08 8.36 -29.17
C GLY A 261 5.09 8.49 -28.02
N ALA A 262 4.75 7.98 -26.83
CA ALA A 262 5.64 7.97 -25.67
C ALA A 262 6.94 7.18 -25.92
N ALA A 263 6.86 6.11 -26.71
CA ALA A 263 8.01 5.31 -27.13
C ALA A 263 8.75 5.87 -28.36
N GLY A 264 8.33 7.04 -28.88
CA GLY A 264 9.00 7.69 -30.00
C GLY A 264 8.77 7.04 -31.37
N PHE A 265 7.77 6.16 -31.51
CA PHE A 265 7.45 5.58 -32.81
C PHE A 265 6.86 6.64 -33.75
N PRO A 266 7.40 6.79 -34.97
CA PRO A 266 6.83 7.71 -35.93
C PRO A 266 5.46 7.19 -36.42
N ALA A 267 4.49 8.09 -36.54
CA ALA A 267 3.23 7.77 -37.20
C ALA A 267 3.50 7.45 -38.68
N SER A 268 3.11 6.26 -39.14
CA SER A 268 3.39 5.81 -40.50
C SER A 268 2.29 4.93 -41.06
N GLY A 269 1.89 5.18 -42.31
CA GLY A 269 0.88 4.41 -43.01
C GLY A 269 -0.56 4.85 -42.70
N SER A 270 -1.49 4.27 -43.46
CA SER A 270 -2.93 4.47 -43.36
C SER A 270 -3.63 3.24 -43.96
N SER A 271 -4.94 3.10 -43.75
CA SER A 271 -5.74 2.00 -44.33
C SER A 271 -5.25 0.57 -44.03
N CYS A 272 -4.51 0.37 -42.93
CA CYS A 272 -3.97 -0.94 -42.56
C CYS A 272 -4.99 -1.88 -41.89
N TYR A 273 -6.16 -1.36 -41.51
CA TYR A 273 -7.31 -2.12 -41.02
C TYR A 273 -8.54 -1.80 -41.85
N SER A 274 -9.54 -2.67 -41.85
CA SER A 274 -10.77 -2.46 -42.61
C SER A 274 -11.56 -1.21 -42.15
N ASP A 275 -11.48 -0.90 -40.85
CA ASP A 275 -12.17 0.18 -40.13
C ASP A 275 -11.27 1.37 -39.74
N VAL A 276 -10.05 1.44 -40.29
CA VAL A 276 -9.14 2.58 -40.11
C VAL A 276 -8.76 3.11 -41.48
N LYS A 277 -8.94 4.40 -41.73
CA LYS A 277 -8.61 5.07 -42.98
C LYS A 277 -7.47 6.06 -42.73
N ASP A 278 -7.79 7.35 -42.66
CA ASP A 278 -6.88 8.49 -42.54
C ASP A 278 -7.14 9.33 -41.27
N GLU A 279 -7.81 8.75 -40.27
CA GLU A 279 -8.04 9.40 -38.98
C GLU A 279 -6.72 9.70 -38.24
N TRP A 280 -6.76 10.64 -37.29
CA TRP A 280 -5.60 11.15 -36.55
C TRP A 280 -4.74 10.08 -35.84
N PHE A 281 -5.28 8.89 -35.57
CA PHE A 281 -4.57 7.76 -34.95
C PHE A 281 -4.05 6.73 -35.96
N ALA A 282 -4.43 6.83 -37.25
CA ALA A 282 -4.18 5.79 -38.25
C ALA A 282 -2.69 5.47 -38.38
N GLY A 283 -1.83 6.48 -38.44
CA GLY A 283 -0.38 6.28 -38.54
C GLY A 283 0.22 5.55 -37.34
N TYR A 284 -0.28 5.78 -36.12
CA TYR A 284 0.18 5.07 -34.92
C TYR A 284 -0.34 3.62 -34.91
N ALA A 285 -1.60 3.42 -35.26
CA ALA A 285 -2.20 2.09 -35.34
C ALA A 285 -1.50 1.22 -36.40
N CYS A 286 -1.15 1.80 -37.54
CA CYS A 286 -0.44 1.10 -38.62
C CYS A 286 1.03 0.83 -38.26
N ALA A 287 1.72 1.77 -37.61
CA ALA A 287 3.05 1.52 -37.06
C ALA A 287 3.04 0.36 -36.04
N ALA A 288 2.06 0.36 -35.11
CA ALA A 288 1.89 -0.70 -34.12
C ALA A 288 1.59 -2.06 -34.76
N LYS A 289 0.83 -2.08 -35.86
CA LYS A 289 0.58 -3.30 -36.64
C LYS A 289 1.85 -3.83 -37.28
N SER A 290 2.61 -2.96 -37.95
CA SER A 290 3.85 -3.34 -38.63
C SER A 290 4.95 -3.83 -37.67
N SER A 291 4.89 -3.39 -36.42
CA SER A 291 5.79 -3.82 -35.34
C SER A 291 5.23 -4.99 -34.53
N GLU A 292 4.12 -5.59 -34.97
CA GLU A 292 3.42 -6.70 -34.31
C GLU A 292 2.98 -6.41 -32.85
N ILE A 293 2.92 -5.14 -32.44
CA ILE A 293 2.50 -4.71 -31.09
C ILE A 293 1.00 -4.90 -30.95
N ALA A 294 0.24 -4.42 -31.93
CA ALA A 294 -1.21 -4.53 -32.00
C ALA A 294 -1.60 -4.98 -33.41
N THR A 295 -2.01 -6.23 -33.58
CA THR A 295 -2.32 -6.83 -34.90
C THR A 295 -3.78 -6.68 -35.34
N GLY A 296 -4.64 -6.18 -34.45
CA GLY A 296 -6.10 -6.11 -34.63
C GLY A 296 -6.82 -7.40 -34.27
N TYR A 297 -8.11 -7.44 -34.59
CA TYR A 297 -8.99 -8.58 -34.34
C TYR A 297 -9.02 -9.55 -35.54
N PRO A 298 -9.46 -10.81 -35.36
CA PRO A 298 -9.54 -11.80 -36.43
C PRO A 298 -10.42 -11.39 -37.63
N ASP A 299 -11.36 -10.48 -37.40
CA ASP A 299 -12.24 -9.89 -38.44
C ASP A 299 -11.53 -8.80 -39.29
N GLY A 300 -10.24 -8.55 -39.04
CA GLY A 300 -9.43 -7.57 -39.77
C GLY A 300 -9.60 -6.12 -39.30
N THR A 301 -10.36 -5.90 -38.22
CA THR A 301 -10.64 -4.57 -37.65
C THR A 301 -9.68 -4.19 -36.52
N PHE A 302 -9.59 -2.90 -36.21
CA PHE A 302 -8.89 -2.35 -35.04
C PHE A 302 -9.84 -1.99 -33.89
N LYS A 303 -11.10 -1.66 -34.20
CA LYS A 303 -12.16 -1.19 -33.30
C LYS A 303 -11.75 0.06 -32.51
N PRO A 304 -11.42 1.17 -33.18
CA PRO A 304 -10.79 2.34 -32.56
C PRO A 304 -11.62 3.00 -31.44
N THR A 305 -12.96 2.97 -31.56
CA THR A 305 -13.88 3.58 -30.59
C THR A 305 -14.16 2.69 -29.38
N ASN A 306 -13.75 1.42 -29.39
CA ASN A 306 -13.96 0.53 -28.25
C ASN A 306 -13.02 0.92 -27.12
N ASN A 307 -13.53 0.89 -25.89
CA ASN A 307 -12.70 1.03 -24.69
C ASN A 307 -11.74 -0.15 -24.57
N ILE A 308 -10.48 0.15 -24.32
CA ILE A 308 -9.43 -0.86 -24.14
C ILE A 308 -9.58 -1.52 -22.78
N ASN A 309 -9.30 -2.83 -22.70
CA ASN A 309 -9.26 -3.55 -21.43
C ASN A 309 -7.83 -3.70 -20.90
N VAL A 310 -7.72 -4.14 -19.64
CA VAL A 310 -6.45 -4.35 -18.92
C VAL A 310 -5.48 -5.20 -19.74
N VAL A 311 -5.88 -6.39 -20.20
CA VAL A 311 -4.95 -7.32 -20.86
C VAL A 311 -4.49 -6.85 -22.24
N GLU A 312 -5.36 -6.17 -22.98
CA GLU A 312 -4.98 -5.50 -24.24
C GLU A 312 -3.97 -4.39 -23.98
N ALA A 313 -4.19 -3.57 -22.95
CA ALA A 313 -3.30 -2.47 -22.57
C ALA A 313 -1.91 -2.98 -22.13
N LEU A 314 -1.86 -4.00 -21.27
CA LEU A 314 -0.61 -4.62 -20.81
C LEU A 314 0.19 -5.20 -21.99
N LYS A 315 -0.46 -5.95 -22.88
CA LYS A 315 0.19 -6.49 -24.08
C LYS A 315 0.80 -5.38 -24.94
N ILE A 316 0.04 -4.31 -25.20
CA ILE A 316 0.52 -3.20 -26.03
C ILE A 316 1.71 -2.51 -25.36
N VAL A 317 1.61 -2.17 -24.07
CA VAL A 317 2.67 -1.47 -23.32
C VAL A 317 3.95 -2.32 -23.28
N LEU A 318 3.86 -3.58 -22.85
CA LEU A 318 5.02 -4.46 -22.72
C LEU A 318 5.72 -4.67 -24.07
N LYS A 319 4.96 -4.90 -25.15
CA LYS A 319 5.55 -5.07 -26.48
C LYS A 319 6.16 -3.77 -27.03
N THR A 320 5.51 -2.62 -26.78
CA THR A 320 6.01 -1.32 -27.27
C THR A 320 7.37 -0.97 -26.66
N PHE A 321 7.52 -1.21 -25.35
CA PHE A 321 8.76 -0.93 -24.62
C PHE A 321 9.70 -2.14 -24.55
N VAL A 322 9.47 -3.18 -25.36
CA VAL A 322 10.35 -4.34 -25.52
C VAL A 322 10.69 -5.02 -24.18
N ILE A 323 9.72 -5.10 -23.26
CA ILE A 323 9.87 -5.87 -22.04
C ILE A 323 9.76 -7.35 -22.39
N SER A 324 10.71 -8.16 -21.92
CA SER A 324 10.74 -9.59 -22.18
C SER A 324 9.55 -10.28 -21.52
N VAL A 325 8.70 -10.91 -22.34
CA VAL A 325 7.55 -11.72 -21.89
C VAL A 325 7.85 -13.19 -22.19
N ARG A 326 7.55 -14.08 -21.25
CA ARG A 326 7.74 -15.53 -21.47
C ARG A 326 6.84 -16.05 -22.61
N GLY A 327 7.20 -17.21 -23.17
CA GLY A 327 6.36 -17.90 -24.14
C GLY A 327 5.01 -18.32 -23.55
N LEU A 328 4.03 -18.50 -24.44
CA LEU A 328 2.71 -19.04 -24.09
C LEU A 328 2.80 -20.58 -24.03
N ASP A 329 2.42 -21.17 -22.91
CA ASP A 329 2.34 -22.62 -22.73
C ASP A 329 1.07 -23.20 -23.39
N GLU A 330 1.07 -24.51 -23.67
CA GLU A 330 -0.15 -25.20 -24.12
C GLU A 330 -1.20 -25.15 -23.00
N ASP A 331 -2.46 -24.84 -23.35
CA ASP A 331 -3.63 -24.74 -22.46
C ASP A 331 -3.74 -23.50 -21.54
N GLU A 332 -2.88 -22.48 -21.69
CA GLU A 332 -3.08 -21.21 -20.98
C GLU A 332 -3.77 -20.11 -21.81
N GLU A 333 -4.50 -19.25 -21.08
CA GLU A 333 -5.09 -18.04 -21.64
C GLU A 333 -4.01 -17.12 -22.22
N TRP A 334 -4.24 -16.62 -23.44
CA TRP A 334 -3.25 -15.87 -24.22
C TRP A 334 -2.64 -14.67 -23.49
N PHE A 335 -3.35 -14.12 -22.51
CA PHE A 335 -2.94 -12.93 -21.77
C PHE A 335 -2.11 -13.22 -20.51
N LYS A 336 -2.05 -14.47 -20.03
CA LYS A 336 -1.37 -14.81 -18.76
C LYS A 336 0.10 -14.37 -18.72
N PRO A 337 0.94 -14.63 -19.74
CA PRO A 337 2.33 -14.19 -19.72
C PRO A 337 2.48 -12.67 -19.54
N TYR A 338 1.57 -11.88 -20.09
CA TYR A 338 1.59 -10.41 -19.98
C TYR A 338 1.19 -9.94 -18.59
N VAL A 339 0.19 -10.58 -17.97
CA VAL A 339 -0.23 -10.26 -16.60
C VAL A 339 0.89 -10.57 -15.61
N GLU A 340 1.49 -11.74 -15.69
CA GLU A 340 2.59 -12.16 -14.81
C GLU A 340 3.81 -11.26 -14.96
N THR A 341 4.17 -10.91 -16.21
CA THR A 341 5.27 -9.96 -16.48
C THR A 341 4.96 -8.57 -15.94
N ALA A 342 3.71 -8.11 -16.06
CA ALA A 342 3.30 -6.84 -15.49
C ALA A 342 3.38 -6.86 -13.95
N GLN A 343 3.00 -7.95 -13.29
CA GLN A 343 3.10 -8.10 -11.84
C GLN A 343 4.56 -8.10 -11.36
N SER A 344 5.46 -8.84 -12.03
CA SER A 344 6.87 -8.93 -11.65
C SER A 344 7.63 -7.61 -11.79
N HIS A 345 7.17 -6.72 -12.68
CA HIS A 345 7.71 -5.38 -12.89
C HIS A 345 6.89 -4.26 -12.20
N SER A 346 5.95 -4.62 -11.32
CA SER A 346 5.07 -3.67 -10.62
C SER A 346 4.24 -2.76 -11.55
N LEU A 347 3.96 -3.20 -12.77
CA LEU A 347 3.11 -2.52 -13.77
C LEU A 347 1.62 -2.89 -13.62
N TYR A 348 1.29 -3.99 -12.94
CA TYR A 348 -0.10 -4.38 -12.69
C TYR A 348 -0.69 -3.54 -11.55
N LEU A 349 -1.70 -2.72 -11.85
CA LEU A 349 -2.29 -1.80 -10.87
C LEU A 349 -3.24 -2.52 -9.91
N PRO A 350 -3.35 -2.10 -8.64
CA PRO A 350 -4.30 -2.69 -7.70
C PRO A 350 -5.76 -2.60 -8.16
N THR A 351 -6.10 -1.61 -8.99
CA THR A 351 -7.44 -1.43 -9.55
C THR A 351 -7.73 -2.34 -10.76
N PHE A 352 -6.79 -3.18 -11.20
CA PHE A 352 -7.00 -4.16 -12.27
C PHE A 352 -7.57 -5.47 -11.70
N ASP A 353 -8.85 -5.43 -11.34
CA ASP A 353 -9.58 -6.52 -10.69
C ASP A 353 -10.00 -7.67 -11.63
N SER A 354 -10.10 -7.43 -12.95
CA SER A 354 -10.33 -8.47 -13.95
C SER A 354 -9.58 -8.23 -15.27
N ALA A 355 -9.40 -9.29 -16.06
CA ALA A 355 -8.73 -9.23 -17.35
C ALA A 355 -9.48 -8.37 -18.39
N ASP A 356 -10.81 -8.42 -18.38
CA ASP A 356 -11.69 -7.74 -19.32
C ASP A 356 -12.11 -6.34 -18.88
N LYS A 357 -11.78 -5.94 -17.64
CA LYS A 357 -12.02 -4.61 -17.08
C LYS A 357 -11.50 -3.53 -18.02
N LYS A 358 -12.35 -2.53 -18.28
CA LYS A 358 -11.98 -1.34 -19.05
C LYS A 358 -11.17 -0.40 -18.18
N ILE A 359 -10.13 0.21 -18.76
CA ILE A 359 -9.25 1.11 -18.03
C ILE A 359 -9.63 2.57 -18.23
N THR A 360 -9.44 3.36 -17.19
CA THR A 360 -9.63 4.82 -17.21
C THR A 360 -8.39 5.53 -17.73
N ARG A 361 -8.50 6.83 -18.03
CA ARG A 361 -7.38 7.68 -18.45
C ARG A 361 -6.34 7.88 -17.35
N GLU A 362 -6.75 7.91 -16.08
CA GLU A 362 -5.82 7.95 -14.95
C GLU A 362 -5.05 6.64 -14.77
N GLU A 363 -5.70 5.48 -14.96
CA GLU A 363 -5.05 4.17 -14.89
C GLU A 363 -4.08 3.96 -16.05
N MET A 364 -4.46 4.42 -17.25
CA MET A 364 -3.54 4.46 -18.38
C MET A 364 -2.33 5.34 -18.07
N ALA A 365 -2.53 6.53 -17.50
CA ALA A 365 -1.43 7.42 -17.15
C ALA A 365 -0.47 6.79 -16.15
N GLU A 366 -1.01 6.15 -15.11
CA GLU A 366 -0.18 5.44 -14.13
C GLU A 366 0.62 4.30 -14.79
N LEU A 367 -0.03 3.46 -15.59
CA LEU A 367 0.64 2.35 -16.31
C LEU A 367 1.76 2.86 -17.23
N VAL A 368 1.50 3.93 -17.99
CA VAL A 368 2.49 4.53 -18.90
C VAL A 368 3.60 5.24 -18.12
N ASN A 369 3.31 5.87 -16.99
CA ASN A 369 4.35 6.48 -16.16
C ASN A 369 5.29 5.40 -15.59
N ARG A 370 4.74 4.32 -15.02
CA ARG A 370 5.54 3.22 -14.45
C ARG A 370 6.45 2.56 -15.48
N ILE A 371 5.97 2.32 -16.71
CA ILE A 371 6.81 1.69 -17.74
C ILE A 371 7.92 2.62 -18.22
N LEU A 372 7.67 3.93 -18.33
CA LEU A 372 8.71 4.91 -18.68
C LEU A 372 9.77 5.00 -17.58
N ASP A 373 9.37 4.97 -16.32
CA ASP A 373 10.30 4.96 -15.19
C ASP A 373 11.11 3.65 -15.16
N LEU A 374 10.49 2.50 -15.45
CA LEU A 374 11.20 1.24 -15.61
C LEU A 374 12.23 1.28 -16.75
N GLN A 375 11.86 1.80 -17.92
CA GLN A 375 12.76 1.94 -19.07
C GLN A 375 13.97 2.84 -18.76
N SER A 376 13.76 3.92 -18.01
CA SER A 376 14.85 4.81 -17.60
C SER A 376 15.87 4.12 -16.69
N LYS A 377 15.44 3.12 -15.90
CA LYS A 377 16.31 2.32 -15.03
C LYS A 377 17.03 1.19 -15.76
N LEU A 378 16.47 0.72 -16.88
CA LEU A 378 17.04 -0.35 -17.71
C LEU A 378 17.99 0.18 -18.80
N SER A 379 17.90 1.47 -19.11
CA SER A 379 18.81 2.14 -20.05
C SER A 379 20.11 2.52 -19.31
N PRO A 380 21.28 1.97 -19.69
CA PRO A 380 22.56 2.16 -18.98
C PRO A 380 23.15 3.57 -19.08
#